data_AF-A0A8B3L2S4-F1
#
_entry.id   AF-A0A8B3L2S4-F1
#
_cell.length_a   1.000
_cell.length_b   1.000
_cell.length_c   1.000
_cell.angle_alpha   90.00
_cell.angle_beta   90.00
_cell.angle_gamma   90.00
#
_symmetry.space_group_name_H-M   'P 1'
#
loop_
_entity.id
_entity.type
_entity.pdbx_description
1 polymer ?
#
loop_
_entity_poly.entity_id
_entity_poly.type
_entity_poly.pdbx_seq_one_letter_code
_entity_poly.pdbx_strand_id
1 'polypeptide(L)'
;MEKLFTKVANWVAHLAGMPLTFAVCVLIVVIWAATGPVFGFSDTWQLVINTGTTIITFLMVFLIQNTQNRDGAAIQTKLDELIRVSEAHNHFIGIEHLTESEVEEIRAKCEAAAKRHDRKIAETAAKQAMTIKNGSGRDRKIAEAAAKKTVPGKASSKKKAPPERPVSGS
;
A
#
# COMPACT_ATOMS: atom_id res chain seq x y z
N MET A 1 16.82 3.60 39.66
CA MET A 1 15.35 3.49 39.63
C MET A 1 14.80 3.22 38.24
N GLU A 2 15.31 3.86 37.18
CA GLU A 2 14.83 3.66 35.80
C GLU A 2 14.77 2.20 35.35
N LYS A 3 15.84 1.41 35.57
CA LYS A 3 15.87 -0.02 35.16
C LYS A 3 14.77 -0.89 35.79
N LEU A 4 14.35 -0.56 37.02
CA LEU A 4 13.28 -1.27 37.73
C LEU A 4 11.90 -0.86 37.19
N PHE A 5 11.69 0.44 37.01
CA PHE A 5 10.48 0.98 36.38
C PHE A 5 10.29 0.42 34.97
N THR A 6 11.33 0.40 34.15
CA THR A 6 11.28 -0.15 32.79
C THR A 6 11.01 -1.65 32.76
N LYS A 7 11.55 -2.43 33.71
CA LYS A 7 11.24 -3.87 33.83
C LYS A 7 9.78 -4.11 34.19
N VAL A 8 9.28 -3.40 35.20
CA VAL A 8 7.87 -3.49 35.63
C VAL A 8 6.95 -3.04 34.51
N ALA A 9 7.24 -1.91 33.87
CA ALA A 9 6.43 -1.39 32.76
C ALA A 9 6.38 -2.36 31.57
N ASN A 10 7.52 -2.92 31.15
CA ASN A 10 7.53 -3.93 30.07
C ASN A 10 6.79 -5.20 30.46
N TRP A 11 6.92 -5.65 31.71
CA TRP A 11 6.23 -6.85 32.17
C TRP A 11 4.72 -6.64 32.21
N VAL A 12 4.26 -5.48 32.71
CA VAL A 12 2.83 -5.12 32.73
C VAL A 12 2.30 -4.92 31.31
N ALA A 13 3.04 -4.26 30.41
CA ALA A 13 2.65 -4.10 29.02
C ALA A 13 2.53 -5.45 28.30
N HIS A 14 3.47 -6.36 28.55
CA HIS A 14 3.44 -7.71 27.98
C HIS A 14 2.25 -8.51 28.51
N LEU A 15 2.01 -8.48 29.82
CA LEU A 15 0.85 -9.11 30.44
C LEU A 15 -0.46 -8.53 29.91
N ALA A 16 -0.59 -7.20 29.80
CA ALA A 16 -1.79 -6.55 29.31
C ALA A 16 -2.13 -6.90 27.85
N GLY A 17 -1.13 -7.24 27.04
CA GLY A 17 -1.32 -7.68 25.65
C GLY A 17 -1.71 -9.15 25.48
N MET A 18 -1.67 -9.98 26.53
CA MET A 18 -1.97 -11.40 26.42
C MET A 18 -3.48 -11.69 26.53
N PRO A 19 -4.06 -12.53 25.63
CA PRO A 19 -5.48 -12.91 25.69
C PRO A 19 -5.89 -13.57 27.03
N LEU A 20 -4.95 -14.27 27.67
CA LEU A 20 -5.18 -14.92 28.96
C LEU A 20 -5.41 -13.91 30.09
N THR A 21 -4.75 -12.75 30.03
CA THR A 21 -4.94 -11.66 31.00
C THR A 21 -6.35 -11.08 30.91
N PHE A 22 -6.88 -10.93 29.70
CA PHE A 22 -8.26 -10.51 29.50
C PHE A 22 -9.25 -11.50 30.15
N ALA A 23 -9.04 -12.81 29.95
CA ALA A 23 -9.87 -13.83 30.58
C ALA A 23 -9.82 -13.77 32.13
N VAL A 24 -8.64 -13.53 32.70
CA VAL A 24 -8.47 -13.32 34.15
C VAL A 24 -9.19 -12.07 34.63
N CYS A 25 -9.09 -10.94 33.92
CA CYS A 25 -9.81 -9.72 34.25
C CYS A 25 -11.33 -9.94 34.24
N VAL A 26 -11.86 -10.63 33.23
CA VAL A 26 -13.29 -10.98 33.15
C VAL A 26 -13.70 -11.85 34.33
N LEU A 27 -12.88 -12.85 34.68
CA LEU A 27 -13.15 -13.73 35.82
C LEU A 27 -13.17 -12.97 37.15
N ILE A 28 -12.27 -11.99 37.34
CA ILE A 28 -12.29 -11.10 38.52
C ILE A 28 -13.59 -10.30 38.59
N VAL A 29 -14.04 -9.73 37.47
CA VAL A 29 -15.32 -8.99 37.40
C VAL A 29 -16.50 -9.90 37.72
N VAL A 30 -16.51 -11.14 37.23
CA VAL A 30 -17.56 -12.13 37.52
C VAL A 30 -17.58 -12.50 39.00
N ILE A 31 -16.42 -12.74 39.62
CA ILE A 31 -16.33 -13.04 41.05
C ILE A 31 -16.85 -11.86 41.87
N TRP A 32 -16.43 -10.64 41.53
CA TRP A 32 -16.92 -9.43 42.20
C TRP A 32 -18.45 -9.31 42.09
N ALA A 33 -19.01 -9.49 40.88
CA ALA A 33 -20.46 -9.45 40.66
C ALA A 33 -21.19 -10.53 41.48
N ALA A 34 -20.64 -11.74 41.56
CA ALA A 34 -21.19 -12.84 42.35
C ALA A 34 -21.17 -12.57 43.86
N THR A 35 -20.22 -11.77 44.36
CA THR A 35 -20.22 -11.33 45.77
C THR A 35 -21.23 -10.23 46.07
N GLY A 36 -21.74 -9.51 45.06
CA GLY A 36 -22.70 -8.41 45.24
C GLY A 36 -23.96 -8.75 46.05
N PRO A 37 -24.65 -9.88 45.78
CA PRO A 37 -25.80 -10.33 46.56
C PRO A 37 -25.51 -10.59 48.03
N VAL A 38 -24.30 -11.08 48.37
CA VAL A 38 -23.89 -11.33 49.77
C VAL A 38 -23.73 -10.01 50.53
N PHE A 39 -23.25 -8.97 49.87
CA PHE A 39 -23.06 -7.63 50.45
C PHE A 39 -24.24 -6.68 50.21
N GLY A 40 -25.38 -7.18 49.72
CA GLY A 40 -26.58 -6.38 49.46
C GLY A 40 -26.35 -5.22 48.49
N PHE A 41 -25.39 -5.32 47.57
CA PHE A 41 -24.99 -4.25 46.66
C PHE A 41 -24.67 -2.91 47.36
N SER A 42 -24.08 -2.99 48.56
CA SER A 42 -23.74 -1.83 49.39
C SER A 42 -22.85 -0.79 48.69
N ASP A 43 -22.90 0.45 49.19
CA ASP A 43 -22.06 1.55 48.70
C ASP A 43 -20.57 1.21 48.77
N THR A 44 -20.13 0.49 49.80
CA THR A 44 -18.73 0.03 49.92
C THR A 44 -18.36 -0.97 48.83
N TRP A 45 -19.27 -1.88 48.49
CA TRP A 45 -19.04 -2.89 47.44
C TRP A 45 -18.89 -2.25 46.05
N GLN A 46 -19.68 -1.22 45.75
CA GLN A 46 -19.56 -0.43 44.52
C GLN A 46 -18.31 0.47 44.53
N LEU A 47 -18.00 1.09 45.68
CA LEU A 47 -16.85 1.96 45.84
C LEU A 47 -15.54 1.21 45.59
N VAL A 48 -15.41 -0.03 46.06
CA VAL A 48 -14.19 -0.84 45.86
C VAL A 48 -13.88 -1.03 44.37
N ILE A 49 -14.87 -1.37 43.53
CA ILE A 49 -14.59 -1.58 42.09
C ILE A 49 -14.35 -0.26 41.36
N ASN A 50 -15.10 0.79 41.70
CA ASN A 50 -14.92 2.10 41.06
C ASN A 50 -13.54 2.66 41.40
N THR A 51 -13.18 2.74 42.68
CA THR A 51 -11.88 3.24 43.12
C THR A 51 -10.74 2.36 42.59
N GLY A 52 -10.88 1.04 42.64
CA GLY A 52 -9.85 0.12 42.13
C GLY A 52 -9.63 0.28 40.63
N THR A 53 -10.70 0.31 39.84
CA THR A 53 -10.62 0.46 38.39
C THR A 53 -10.07 1.84 38.01
N THR A 54 -10.42 2.91 38.73
CA THR A 54 -9.85 4.24 38.50
C THR A 54 -8.33 4.27 38.73
N ILE A 55 -7.84 3.67 39.83
CA ILE A 55 -6.40 3.60 40.11
C ILE A 55 -5.69 2.78 39.01
N ILE A 56 -6.22 1.61 38.68
CA ILE A 56 -5.66 0.75 37.62
C ILE A 56 -5.65 1.49 36.29
N THR A 57 -6.73 2.19 35.94
CA THR A 57 -6.84 2.94 34.70
C THR A 57 -5.84 4.08 34.65
N PHE A 58 -5.67 4.86 35.73
CA PHE A 58 -4.65 5.90 35.79
C PHE A 58 -3.25 5.32 35.60
N LEU A 59 -2.92 4.24 36.32
CA LEU A 59 -1.64 3.55 36.14
C LEU A 59 -1.49 3.03 34.71
N MET A 60 -2.55 2.46 34.13
CA MET A 60 -2.55 1.93 32.77
C MET A 60 -2.31 3.03 31.74
N VAL A 61 -2.91 4.20 31.89
CA VAL A 61 -2.65 5.37 31.03
C VAL A 61 -1.16 5.75 31.07
N PHE A 62 -0.56 5.83 32.26
CA PHE A 62 0.89 6.09 32.38
C PHE A 62 1.75 4.98 31.76
N LEU A 63 1.36 3.72 31.94
CA LEU A 63 2.09 2.56 31.39
C LEU A 63 1.99 2.48 29.87
N ILE A 64 0.81 2.74 29.31
CA ILE A 64 0.58 2.83 27.86
C ILE A 64 1.41 3.99 27.31
N GLN A 65 1.35 5.18 27.91
CA GLN A 65 2.13 6.33 27.46
C GLN A 65 3.64 6.05 27.50
N ASN A 66 4.14 5.38 28.54
CA ASN A 66 5.56 5.01 28.63
C ASN A 66 5.98 3.95 27.60
N THR A 67 5.13 2.96 27.36
CA THR A 67 5.39 1.91 26.36
C THR A 67 5.33 2.49 24.95
N GLN A 68 4.32 3.32 24.66
CA GLN A 68 4.18 4.03 23.38
C GLN A 68 5.34 5.00 23.13
N ASN A 69 5.81 5.73 24.15
CA ASN A 69 6.96 6.62 24.02
C ASN A 69 8.26 5.86 23.68
N ARG A 70 8.43 4.65 24.23
CA ARG A 70 9.62 3.83 23.99
C ARG A 70 9.56 3.07 22.66
N ASP A 71 8.39 2.57 22.28
CA ASP A 71 8.18 1.88 21.01
C ASP A 71 8.26 2.86 19.82
N GLY A 72 7.81 4.12 20.00
CA GLY A 72 7.99 5.19 19.01
C GLY A 72 9.47 5.44 18.69
N ALA A 73 10.30 5.59 19.72
CA ALA A 73 11.75 5.78 19.54
C ALA A 73 12.44 4.56 18.89
N ALA A 74 12.01 3.34 19.22
CA ALA A 74 12.58 2.13 18.64
C ALA A 74 12.20 1.92 17.16
N ILE A 75 10.99 2.34 16.75
CA ILE A 75 10.56 2.33 15.35
C ILE A 75 11.39 3.32 14.54
N GLN A 76 11.59 4.54 15.05
CA GLN A 76 12.40 5.59 14.43
C GLN A 76 13.84 5.12 14.17
N THR A 77 14.51 4.56 15.18
CA THR A 77 15.89 4.03 15.02
C THR A 77 15.98 2.89 13.99
N LYS A 78 14.96 2.02 13.90
CA LYS A 78 14.94 0.96 12.89
C LYS A 78 14.71 1.50 11.47
N LEU A 79 13.87 2.52 11.32
CA LEU A 79 13.69 3.24 10.05
C LEU A 79 14.97 3.95 9.63
N ASP A 80 15.63 4.63 10.56
CA ASP A 80 16.90 5.32 10.31
C ASP A 80 17.98 4.35 9.82
N GLU A 81 18.10 3.18 10.46
CA GLU A 81 19.06 2.15 10.03
C GLU A 81 18.71 1.61 8.63
N LEU A 82 17.42 1.38 8.34
CA LEU A 82 16.95 0.86 7.05
C LEU A 82 17.09 1.89 5.92
N ILE A 83 16.94 3.18 6.21
CA ILE A 83 17.28 4.28 5.29
C ILE A 83 18.81 4.33 5.09
N ARG A 84 19.61 4.14 6.14
CA ARG A 84 21.08 4.15 6.06
C ARG A 84 21.65 3.03 5.21
N VAL A 85 21.07 1.83 5.23
CA VAL A 85 21.52 0.68 4.41
C VAL A 85 20.85 0.59 3.04
N SER A 86 19.76 1.32 2.82
CA SER A 86 19.15 1.48 1.49
C SER A 86 19.87 2.61 0.76
N GLU A 87 20.02 2.54 -0.56
CA GLU A 87 20.39 3.67 -1.43
C GLU A 87 19.29 4.77 -1.46
N ALA A 88 18.56 4.94 -0.37
CA ALA A 88 17.62 6.02 -0.14
C ALA A 88 18.39 7.15 0.52
N HIS A 89 18.70 8.19 -0.27
CA HIS A 89 19.25 9.48 0.15
C HIS A 89 18.92 9.79 1.62
N ASN A 90 19.95 9.99 2.46
CA ASN A 90 19.95 10.32 3.91
C ASN A 90 18.98 11.45 4.38
N HIS A 91 18.14 11.98 3.51
CA HIS A 91 17.25 13.13 3.73
C HIS A 91 16.04 12.83 4.62
N PHE A 92 15.75 11.56 4.93
CA PHE A 92 14.58 11.15 5.73
C PHE A 92 14.93 10.65 7.14
N ILE A 93 16.22 10.51 7.46
CA ILE A 93 16.68 10.10 8.79
C ILE A 93 16.43 11.26 9.77
N GLY A 94 15.72 11.00 10.87
CA GLY A 94 15.41 12.01 11.90
C GLY A 94 14.28 13.00 11.56
N ILE A 95 13.36 12.64 10.65
CA ILE A 95 12.24 13.52 10.25
C ILE A 95 11.30 13.87 11.42
N GLU A 96 11.28 13.05 12.46
CA GLU A 96 10.54 13.23 13.70
C GLU A 96 11.04 14.36 14.60
N HIS A 97 12.27 14.82 14.38
CA HIS A 97 12.88 15.92 15.13
C HIS A 97 12.75 17.25 14.40
N LEU A 98 12.24 17.22 13.17
CA LEU A 98 11.97 18.41 12.37
C LEU A 98 10.67 19.05 12.81
N THR A 99 10.60 20.37 12.64
CA THR A 99 9.37 21.12 12.83
C THR A 99 8.35 20.78 11.75
N GLU A 100 7.06 20.95 12.04
CA GLU A 100 5.97 20.63 11.10
C GLU A 100 6.13 21.33 9.74
N SER A 101 6.66 22.55 9.72
CA SER A 101 7.00 23.29 8.50
C SER A 101 8.10 22.63 7.66
N GLU A 102 9.12 22.05 8.30
CA GLU A 102 10.22 21.38 7.61
C GLU A 102 9.78 20.02 7.03
N VAL A 103 8.91 19.31 7.75
CA VAL A 103 8.29 18.07 7.25
C VAL A 103 7.43 18.33 6.02
N GLU A 104 6.65 19.42 6.01
CA GLU A 104 5.82 19.79 4.85
C GLU A 104 6.67 20.19 3.63
N GLU A 105 7.83 20.84 3.85
CA GLU A 105 8.75 21.16 2.76
C GLU A 105 9.35 19.89 2.11
N ILE A 106 9.71 18.89 2.92
CA ILE A 106 10.20 17.60 2.41
C ILE A 106 9.08 16.88 1.65
N ARG A 107 7.85 16.87 2.18
CA ARG A 107 6.68 16.31 1.52
C ARG A 107 6.42 16.96 0.17
N ALA A 108 6.44 18.29 0.09
CA ALA A 108 6.24 19.04 -1.14
C ALA A 108 7.32 18.74 -2.19
N LYS A 109 8.58 18.61 -1.77
CA LYS A 109 9.69 18.22 -2.67
C LYS A 109 9.50 16.80 -3.21
N CYS A 110 9.04 15.86 -2.38
CA CYS A 110 8.77 14.48 -2.78
C CYS A 110 7.61 14.38 -3.76
N GLU A 111 6.50 15.08 -3.47
CA GLU A 111 5.34 15.10 -4.36
C GLU A 111 5.68 15.73 -5.71
N ALA A 112 6.47 16.80 -5.71
CA ALA A 112 6.96 17.43 -6.94
C ALA A 112 7.89 16.49 -7.72
N ALA A 113 8.73 15.71 -7.04
CA ALA A 113 9.58 14.70 -7.68
C ALA A 113 8.76 13.57 -8.31
N ALA A 114 7.74 13.05 -7.61
CA ALA A 114 6.83 12.03 -8.10
C ALA A 114 6.06 12.52 -9.35
N LYS A 115 5.47 13.72 -9.28
CA LYS A 115 4.79 14.36 -10.44
C LYS A 115 5.72 14.51 -11.66
N ARG A 116 6.99 14.85 -11.45
CA ARG A 116 7.98 14.95 -12.54
C ARG A 116 8.30 13.59 -13.14
N HIS A 117 8.37 12.54 -12.32
CA HIS A 117 8.62 11.17 -12.77
C HIS A 117 7.44 10.64 -13.61
N ASP A 118 6.21 10.82 -13.12
CA ASP A 118 4.99 10.40 -13.83
C ASP A 118 4.83 11.14 -15.16
N ARG A 119 5.13 12.44 -15.19
CA ARG A 119 5.10 13.22 -16.44
C ARG A 119 6.14 12.73 -17.44
N LYS A 120 7.35 12.38 -16.99
CA LYS A 120 8.38 11.79 -17.87
C LYS A 120 7.94 10.44 -18.42
N ILE A 121 7.31 9.59 -17.60
CA ILE A 121 6.77 8.31 -18.06
C ILE A 121 5.69 8.53 -19.12
N ALA A 122 4.74 9.45 -18.86
CA ALA A 122 3.67 9.77 -19.80
C ALA A 122 4.21 10.37 -21.13
N GLU A 123 5.17 11.29 -21.07
CA GLU A 123 5.82 11.87 -22.25
C GLU A 123 6.57 10.80 -23.06
N THR A 124 7.23 9.85 -22.39
CA THR A 124 7.95 8.76 -23.05
C THR A 124 6.99 7.77 -23.71
N ALA A 125 5.90 7.41 -23.02
CA ALA A 125 4.84 6.57 -23.57
C ALA A 125 4.13 7.24 -24.78
N ALA A 126 3.86 8.55 -24.69
CA ALA A 126 3.26 9.32 -25.78
C ALA A 126 4.18 9.38 -27.01
N LYS A 127 5.48 9.62 -26.81
CA LYS A 127 6.48 9.59 -27.89
C LYS A 127 6.56 8.22 -28.56
N GLN A 128 6.56 7.14 -27.77
CA GLN A 128 6.56 5.78 -28.31
C GLN A 128 5.29 5.48 -29.11
N ALA A 129 4.11 5.86 -28.61
CA ALA A 129 2.84 5.69 -29.32
C ALA A 129 2.78 6.46 -30.65
N MET A 130 3.32 7.70 -30.67
CA MET A 130 3.40 8.49 -31.90
C MET A 130 4.36 7.89 -32.92
N THR A 131 5.52 7.40 -32.49
CA THR A 131 6.48 6.72 -33.37
C THR A 131 5.88 5.45 -33.99
N ILE A 132 5.17 4.64 -33.20
CA ILE A 132 4.47 3.43 -33.70
C ILE A 132 3.38 3.80 -34.73
N LYS A 133 2.56 4.81 -34.43
CA LYS A 133 1.49 5.26 -35.35
C LYS A 133 2.04 5.80 -36.67
N ASN A 134 3.14 6.55 -36.61
CA ASN A 134 3.80 7.10 -37.81
C ASN A 134 4.45 6.02 -38.68
N GLY A 135 5.06 4.99 -38.06
CA GLY A 135 5.58 3.82 -38.77
C GLY A 135 4.49 3.06 -39.52
N SER A 136 3.43 2.68 -38.81
CA SER A 136 2.27 1.99 -39.39
C SER A 136 1.60 2.78 -40.53
N GLY A 137 1.48 4.10 -40.37
CA GLY A 137 0.94 4.98 -41.42
C GLY A 137 1.84 5.06 -42.66
N ARG A 138 3.16 5.00 -42.50
CA ARG A 138 4.12 4.99 -43.60
C ARG A 138 4.09 3.66 -44.35
N ASP A 139 4.05 2.55 -43.62
CA ASP A 139 3.98 1.20 -44.19
C ASP A 139 2.67 0.98 -44.97
N ARG A 140 1.55 1.49 -44.44
CA ARG A 140 0.26 1.46 -45.14
C ARG A 140 0.28 2.27 -46.45
N LYS A 141 0.86 3.47 -46.45
CA LYS A 141 1.00 4.29 -47.66
C LYS A 141 1.88 3.63 -48.71
N ILE A 142 2.96 2.97 -48.29
CA ILE A 142 3.85 2.21 -49.19
C ILE A 142 3.09 1.03 -49.80
N ALA A 143 2.32 0.29 -48.99
CA ALA A 143 1.49 -0.82 -49.46
C ALA A 143 0.41 -0.37 -50.46
N GLU A 144 -0.29 0.74 -50.19
CA GLU A 144 -1.28 1.32 -51.12
C GLU A 144 -0.64 1.79 -52.43
N ALA A 145 0.54 2.43 -52.37
CA ALA A 145 1.27 2.86 -53.56
C ALA A 145 1.77 1.67 -54.40
N ALA A 146 2.19 0.58 -53.75
CA ALA A 146 2.58 -0.66 -54.42
C ALA A 146 1.37 -1.35 -55.09
N ALA A 147 0.22 -1.40 -54.41
CA ALA A 147 -1.03 -1.95 -54.94
C ALA A 147 -1.56 -1.17 -56.15
N LYS A 148 -1.44 0.17 -56.14
CA LYS A 148 -1.81 1.01 -57.31
C LYS A 148 -0.93 0.78 -58.53
N LYS A 149 0.33 0.34 -58.36
CA LYS A 149 1.24 0.02 -59.46
C LYS A 149 1.03 -1.38 -60.05
N THR A 150 0.31 -2.27 -59.37
CA THR A 150 0.19 -3.69 -59.75
C THR A 150 -1.08 -4.06 -60.53
N VAL A 151 -1.94 -3.11 -60.90
CA VAL A 151 -3.12 -3.40 -61.75
C VAL A 151 -2.76 -3.18 -63.24
N PRO A 152 -2.56 -4.22 -64.06
CA PRO A 152 -2.43 -4.06 -65.50
C PRO A 152 -3.83 -3.90 -66.13
N GLY A 153 -3.94 -3.01 -67.11
CA GLY A 153 -5.17 -2.75 -67.84
C GLY A 153 -5.78 -4.00 -68.47
N LYS A 154 -7.12 -4.09 -68.41
CA LYS A 154 -7.93 -5.09 -69.11
C LYS A 154 -7.65 -5.05 -70.62
N ALA A 155 -7.09 -6.14 -71.17
CA ALA A 155 -7.23 -6.47 -72.59
C ALA A 155 -8.12 -7.72 -72.72
N SER A 156 -9.21 -7.55 -73.46
CA SER A 156 -10.27 -8.55 -73.69
C SER A 156 -9.73 -9.78 -74.43
N SER A 157 -9.99 -10.98 -73.90
CA SER A 157 -9.53 -12.26 -74.44
C SER A 157 -10.57 -12.85 -75.41
N LYS A 158 -10.25 -12.91 -76.70
CA LYS A 158 -10.97 -13.71 -77.71
C LYS A 158 -10.63 -15.20 -77.51
N LYS A 159 -11.57 -15.99 -76.99
CA LYS A 159 -11.46 -17.46 -76.91
C LYS A 159 -11.93 -18.10 -78.23
N LYS A 160 -11.02 -18.78 -78.93
CA LYS A 160 -11.28 -19.63 -80.10
C LYS A 160 -11.48 -21.08 -79.61
N ALA A 161 -12.62 -21.69 -79.93
CA ALA A 161 -12.96 -23.06 -79.55
C ALA A 161 -12.25 -24.10 -80.46
N PRO A 162 -11.99 -25.35 -79.99
CA PRO A 162 -11.31 -26.39 -80.76
C PRO A 162 -12.27 -27.22 -81.65
N PRO A 163 -11.77 -27.95 -82.66
CA PRO A 163 -12.60 -28.55 -83.71
C PRO A 163 -13.15 -29.94 -83.32
N GLU A 164 -14.43 -30.17 -83.57
CA GLU A 164 -15.04 -31.51 -83.54
C GLU A 164 -14.72 -32.27 -84.85
N ARG A 165 -14.42 -33.56 -84.70
CA ARG A 165 -14.13 -34.50 -85.80
C ARG A 165 -15.41 -34.96 -86.50
N PRO A 166 -15.34 -35.35 -87.78
CA PRO A 166 -16.50 -35.83 -88.53
C PRO A 166 -16.75 -37.31 -88.23
N VAL A 167 -18.01 -37.69 -88.01
CA VAL A 167 -18.45 -39.09 -88.08
C VAL A 167 -19.34 -39.22 -89.32
N SER A 168 -18.94 -40.12 -90.20
CA SER A 168 -19.49 -40.39 -91.52
C SER A 168 -20.36 -41.65 -91.49
N GLY A 169 -21.52 -41.57 -92.15
CA GLY A 169 -22.28 -42.68 -92.77
C GLY A 169 -23.03 -43.59 -91.80
N SER A 170 -24.20 -44.15 -92.13
CA SER A 170 -25.06 -44.14 -93.32
C SER A 170 -26.42 -44.69 -92.88
#